data_AF-A0A2G6H9U4-F1
#
_entry.id   AF-A0A2G6H9U4-F1
#
_cell.length_a   1.000
_cell.length_b   1.000
_cell.length_c   1.000
_cell.angle_alpha   90.00
_cell.angle_beta   90.00
_cell.angle_gamma   90.00
#
_symmetry.space_group_name_H-M   'P 1'
#
loop_
_entity.id
_entity.type
_entity.pdbx_description
1 polymer ?
#
loop_
_entity_poly.entity_id
_entity_poly.type
_entity_poly.pdbx_seq_one_letter_code
_entity_poly.pdbx_strand_id
1 'polypeptide(L)'
;NEKLSIQQPKWYIQAPLYFFIGIYGGFIQLGTGIFLLSTLILQSKYDLIKANALKLFIILIYSPFAIYIFMINDQIWWEYGLILGIGNMIGSYLATRFAIHWDVKYIRYLLLIMIVVSAFKLLGGFQ
;
A
#
# COMPACT_ATOMS: atom_id res chain seq x y z
N ASN A 1 -16.50 -18.41 -31.63
CA ASN A 1 -15.75 -19.64 -31.27
C ASN A 1 -14.43 -19.30 -30.60
N GLU A 2 -14.48 -18.66 -29.44
CA GLU A 2 -13.30 -18.62 -28.57
C GLU A 2 -13.79 -18.46 -27.15
N LYS A 3 -14.01 -19.60 -26.49
CA LYS A 3 -14.05 -19.65 -25.04
C LYS A 3 -12.67 -19.18 -24.59
N LEU A 4 -12.52 -17.88 -24.35
CA LEU A 4 -11.47 -17.30 -23.51
C LEU A 4 -11.61 -18.00 -22.16
N SER A 5 -10.93 -19.15 -22.04
CA SER A 5 -10.88 -19.94 -20.85
C SER A 5 -10.30 -19.03 -19.78
N ILE A 6 -11.18 -18.54 -18.91
CA ILE A 6 -10.81 -17.92 -17.65
C ILE A 6 -10.12 -19.02 -16.86
N GLN A 7 -8.84 -19.29 -17.16
CA GLN A 7 -8.01 -20.18 -16.38
C GLN A 7 -7.99 -19.56 -15.00
N GLN A 8 -8.68 -20.24 -14.07
CA GLN A 8 -8.67 -19.84 -12.69
C GLN A 8 -7.22 -19.93 -12.20
N PRO A 9 -6.72 -18.90 -11.53
CA PRO A 9 -5.38 -18.94 -10.98
C PRO A 9 -5.26 -20.13 -10.03
N LYS A 10 -4.23 -20.96 -10.23
CA LYS A 10 -4.02 -22.16 -9.41
C LYS A 10 -3.78 -21.72 -7.97
N TRP A 11 -4.65 -22.12 -7.05
CA TRP A 11 -4.58 -21.74 -5.63
C TRP A 11 -3.23 -22.07 -4.98
N TYR A 12 -2.59 -23.13 -5.42
CA TYR A 12 -1.24 -23.52 -5.00
C TYR A 12 -0.15 -22.49 -5.32
N ILE A 13 -0.35 -21.60 -6.30
CA ILE A 13 0.59 -20.52 -6.64
C ILE A 13 0.21 -19.25 -5.88
N GLN A 14 -1.07 -19.02 -5.64
CA GLN A 14 -1.58 -17.84 -4.95
C GLN A 14 -1.27 -17.88 -3.45
N ALA A 15 -1.52 -19.00 -2.80
CA ALA A 15 -1.32 -19.17 -1.37
C ALA A 15 0.11 -18.84 -0.91
N PRO A 16 1.18 -19.40 -1.51
CA PRO A 16 2.54 -19.04 -1.12
C PRO A 16 2.87 -17.57 -1.45
N LEU A 17 2.36 -17.04 -2.56
CA LEU A 17 2.62 -15.65 -2.94
C LEU A 17 2.02 -14.66 -1.92
N TYR A 18 0.76 -14.84 -1.55
CA TYR A 18 0.13 -14.02 -0.50
C TYR A 18 0.78 -14.21 0.86
N PHE A 19 1.25 -15.43 1.17
CA PHE A 19 2.00 -15.69 2.40
C PHE A 19 3.30 -14.89 2.46
N PHE A 20 4.13 -14.92 1.41
CA PHE A 20 5.36 -14.13 1.35
C PHE A 20 5.10 -12.62 1.34
N ILE A 21 4.06 -12.16 0.65
CA ILE A 21 3.65 -10.75 0.67
C ILE A 21 3.20 -10.34 2.08
N GLY A 22 2.51 -11.22 2.80
CA GLY A 22 2.12 -10.99 4.19
C GLY A 22 3.33 -10.85 5.12
N ILE A 23 4.32 -11.74 5.00
CA ILE A 23 5.58 -11.65 5.76
C ILE A 23 6.32 -10.35 5.43
N TYR A 24 6.49 -10.04 4.15
CA TYR A 24 7.15 -8.82 3.68
C TYR A 24 6.41 -7.57 4.16
N GLY A 25 5.08 -7.58 4.06
CA GLY A 25 4.21 -6.49 4.47
C GLY A 25 4.21 -6.24 5.96
N GLY A 26 4.24 -7.30 6.77
CA GLY A 26 4.31 -7.21 8.22
C GLY A 26 5.64 -6.66 8.75
N PHE A 27 6.75 -6.89 8.03
CA PHE A 27 8.08 -6.47 8.48
C PHE A 27 8.59 -5.18 7.82
N ILE A 28 8.62 -5.14 6.48
CA ILE A 28 9.21 -4.03 5.71
C ILE A 28 8.16 -2.96 5.37
N GLN A 29 6.92 -3.39 5.09
CA GLN A 29 5.74 -2.57 4.78
C GLN A 29 5.84 -1.67 3.53
N LEU A 30 7.02 -1.14 3.18
CA LEU A 30 7.32 -0.33 2.00
C LEU A 30 6.99 -1.09 0.71
N GLY A 31 6.25 -0.47 -0.21
CA GLY A 31 5.91 -1.09 -1.51
C GLY A 31 4.90 -2.25 -1.47
N THR A 32 4.53 -2.76 -0.29
CA THR A 32 3.57 -3.88 -0.11
C THR A 32 2.25 -3.65 -0.82
N GLY A 33 1.75 -2.42 -0.81
CA GLY A 33 0.50 -2.07 -1.51
C GLY A 33 0.57 -2.32 -3.02
N ILE A 34 1.74 -2.12 -3.65
CA ILE A 34 1.97 -2.36 -5.08
C ILE A 34 2.01 -3.87 -5.34
N PHE A 35 2.67 -4.64 -4.47
CA PHE A 35 2.69 -6.11 -4.58
C PHE A 35 1.28 -6.71 -4.42
N LEU A 36 0.52 -6.26 -3.43
CA LEU A 36 -0.88 -6.68 -3.24
C LEU A 36 -1.75 -6.28 -4.43
N LEU A 37 -1.66 -5.04 -4.92
CA LEU A 37 -2.43 -4.63 -6.11
C LEU A 37 -2.06 -5.45 -7.34
N SER A 38 -0.76 -5.63 -7.59
CA SER A 38 -0.27 -6.40 -8.73
C SER A 38 -0.78 -7.84 -8.69
N THR A 39 -0.75 -8.50 -7.53
CA THR A 39 -1.24 -9.89 -7.39
C THR A 39 -2.77 -9.98 -7.50
N LEU A 40 -3.50 -9.07 -6.87
CA LEU A 40 -4.95 -9.03 -6.94
C LEU A 40 -5.46 -8.78 -8.38
N ILE A 41 -4.80 -7.90 -9.13
CA ILE A 41 -5.20 -7.54 -10.50
C ILE A 41 -4.71 -8.57 -11.51
N LEU A 42 -3.42 -8.91 -11.50
CA LEU A 42 -2.83 -9.78 -12.53
C LEU A 42 -3.21 -11.24 -12.34
N GLN A 43 -3.23 -11.71 -11.08
CA GLN A 43 -3.46 -13.12 -10.79
C GLN A 43 -4.94 -13.41 -10.54
N SER A 44 -5.59 -12.60 -9.70
CA SER A 44 -6.98 -12.82 -9.31
C SER A 44 -7.99 -12.10 -10.22
N LYS A 45 -7.50 -11.32 -11.20
CA LYS A 45 -8.31 -10.62 -12.21
C LYS A 45 -9.38 -9.72 -11.60
N TYR A 46 -9.12 -9.15 -10.41
CA TYR A 46 -10.01 -8.18 -9.81
C TYR A 46 -9.88 -6.82 -10.49
N ASP A 47 -11.01 -6.13 -10.62
CA ASP A 47 -11.04 -4.73 -11.04
C ASP A 47 -10.24 -3.86 -10.06
N LEU A 48 -9.65 -2.76 -10.55
CA LEU A 48 -8.79 -1.89 -9.76
C LEU A 48 -9.45 -1.41 -8.46
N ILE A 49 -10.75 -1.13 -8.51
CA ILE A 49 -11.54 -0.69 -7.35
C ILE A 49 -11.65 -1.82 -6.30
N LYS A 50 -12.01 -3.03 -6.73
CA LYS A 50 -12.12 -4.21 -5.84
C LYS A 50 -10.77 -4.60 -5.26
N ALA A 51 -9.73 -4.60 -6.10
CA ALA A 51 -8.36 -4.90 -5.68
C ALA A 51 -7.87 -3.89 -4.63
N ASN A 52 -8.15 -2.59 -4.81
CA ASN A 52 -7.76 -1.58 -3.83
C ASN A 52 -8.48 -1.75 -2.48
N ALA A 53 -9.77 -2.10 -2.50
CA ALA A 53 -10.54 -2.39 -1.29
C ALA A 53 -9.99 -3.61 -0.55
N LEU A 54 -9.73 -4.72 -1.27
CA LEU A 54 -9.20 -5.94 -0.68
C LEU A 54 -7.76 -5.76 -0.17
N LYS A 55 -6.93 -4.99 -0.87
CA LYS A 55 -5.60 -4.57 -0.39
C LYS A 55 -5.68 -3.90 0.97
N LEU A 56 -6.55 -2.89 1.12
CA LEU A 56 -6.74 -2.17 2.38
C LEU A 56 -7.24 -3.11 3.49
N PHE A 57 -8.16 -4.01 3.17
CA PHE A 57 -8.69 -4.99 4.12
C PHE A 57 -7.61 -5.97 4.61
N ILE A 58 -6.78 -6.51 3.70
CA ILE A 58 -5.67 -7.38 4.05
C ILE A 58 -4.68 -6.65 4.97
N ILE A 59 -4.31 -5.42 4.62
CA ILE A 59 -3.40 -4.57 5.43
C ILE A 59 -3.99 -4.34 6.82
N LEU A 60 -5.29 -4.01 6.90
CA LEU A 60 -5.98 -3.79 8.17
C LEU A 60 -5.95 -5.03 9.07
N ILE A 61 -6.08 -6.23 8.50
CA ILE A 61 -6.06 -7.48 9.27
C ILE A 61 -4.68 -7.77 9.84
N TYR A 62 -3.61 -7.70 9.04
CA TYR A 62 -2.29 -8.12 9.52
C TYR A 62 -1.56 -7.04 10.33
N SER A 63 -1.89 -5.75 10.15
CA SER A 63 -1.18 -4.65 10.82
C SER A 63 -1.22 -4.72 12.36
N PRO A 64 -2.35 -5.03 13.03
CA PRO A 64 -2.39 -5.23 14.47
C PRO A 64 -1.48 -6.37 14.94
N PHE A 65 -1.39 -7.46 14.18
CA PHE A 65 -0.48 -8.57 14.50
C PHE A 65 0.98 -8.15 14.39
N ALA A 66 1.33 -7.38 13.35
CA ALA A 66 2.68 -6.82 13.23
C ALA A 66 3.01 -5.93 14.44
N ILE A 67 2.13 -4.98 14.78
CA ILE A 67 2.28 -4.11 15.96
C ILE A 67 2.43 -4.96 17.24
N TYR A 68 1.62 -5.99 17.42
CA TYR A 68 1.71 -6.86 18.59
C TYR A 68 3.07 -7.58 18.70
N ILE A 69 3.58 -8.11 17.59
CA ILE A 69 4.89 -8.78 17.56
C ILE A 69 6.01 -7.78 17.86
N PHE A 70 6.01 -6.60 17.24
CA PHE A 70 7.03 -5.58 17.51
C PHE A 70 6.95 -5.03 18.94
N MET A 71 5.75 -4.98 19.53
CA MET A 71 5.54 -4.58 20.93
C MET A 71 6.26 -5.54 21.89
N ILE A 72 6.12 -6.85 21.69
CA ILE A 72 6.78 -7.86 22.55
C ILE A 72 8.31 -7.80 22.44
N ASN A 73 8.83 -7.33 21.31
CA ASN A 73 10.27 -7.20 21.08
C ASN A 73 10.83 -5.82 21.49
N ASP A 74 10.03 -4.97 22.15
CA ASP A 74 10.40 -3.61 22.56
C ASP A 74 10.93 -2.71 21.41
N GLN A 75 10.51 -3.00 20.17
CA GLN A 75 10.95 -2.25 18.98
C GLN A 75 9.99 -1.13 18.57
N ILE A 76 9.04 -0.77 19.43
CA ILE A 76 8.03 0.26 19.13
C ILE A 76 8.35 1.54 19.89
N TRP A 77 8.62 2.59 19.12
CA TRP A 77 8.64 3.94 19.66
C TRP A 77 7.25 4.58 19.54
N TRP A 78 6.48 4.47 20.61
CA TRP A 78 5.07 4.89 20.66
C TRP A 78 4.85 6.35 20.29
N GLU A 79 5.74 7.25 20.71
CA GLU A 79 5.64 8.67 20.39
C GLU A 79 5.71 8.92 18.88
N TYR A 80 6.77 8.44 18.22
CA TYR A 80 6.92 8.56 16.78
C TYR A 80 5.83 7.80 16.02
N GLY A 81 5.44 6.62 16.50
CA GLY A 81 4.36 5.82 15.91
C GLY A 81 3.02 6.55 15.90
N LEU A 82 2.64 7.21 16.99
CA LEU A 82 1.42 7.99 17.09
C LEU A 82 1.47 9.25 16.21
N ILE A 83 2.58 9.99 16.24
CA ILE A 83 2.77 11.19 15.41
C ILE A 83 2.65 10.82 13.92
N LEU A 84 3.33 9.75 13.50
CA LEU A 84 3.26 9.24 12.13
C LEU A 84 1.85 8.75 11.79
N GLY A 85 1.19 8.02 12.69
CA GLY A 85 -0.17 7.53 12.49
C GLY A 85 -1.17 8.66 12.26
N ILE A 86 -1.17 9.67 13.14
CA ILE A 86 -2.03 10.84 13.03
C ILE A 86 -1.72 11.63 11.75
N GLY A 87 -0.43 11.84 11.45
CA GLY A 87 0.00 12.51 10.22
C GLY A 87 -0.49 11.80 8.95
N ASN A 88 -0.39 10.46 8.92
CA ASN A 88 -0.89 9.65 7.80
C ASN A 88 -2.42 9.75 7.67
N MET A 89 -3.17 9.71 8.78
CA MET A 89 -4.63 9.83 8.75
C MET A 89 -5.07 11.20 8.22
N ILE A 90 -4.50 12.29 8.76
CA ILE A 90 -4.82 13.66 8.33
C ILE A 90 -4.45 13.87 6.86
N GLY A 91 -3.23 13.44 6.47
CA GLY A 91 -2.76 13.54 5.10
C GLY A 91 -3.63 12.78 4.10
N SER A 92 -4.01 11.53 4.44
CA SER A 92 -4.91 10.73 3.61
C SER A 92 -6.29 11.36 3.49
N TYR A 93 -6.86 11.87 4.59
CA TYR A 93 -8.18 12.49 4.58
C TYR A 93 -8.22 13.75 3.70
N LEU A 94 -7.23 14.64 3.86
CA LEU A 94 -7.10 15.83 3.05
C LEU A 94 -6.88 15.47 1.57
N ALA A 95 -5.95 14.56 1.29
CA ALA A 95 -5.64 14.12 -0.08
C ALA A 95 -6.88 13.56 -0.79
N THR A 96 -7.67 12.69 -0.13
CA THR A 96 -8.91 12.16 -0.70
C THR A 96 -9.94 13.26 -0.95
N ARG A 97 -10.10 14.21 -0.02
CA ARG A 97 -11.00 15.36 -0.22
C ARG A 97 -10.60 16.19 -1.44
N PHE A 98 -9.33 16.57 -1.55
CA PHE A 98 -8.86 17.36 -2.69
C PHE A 98 -8.95 16.57 -4.01
N ALA A 99 -8.66 15.26 -3.98
CA ALA A 99 -8.71 14.42 -5.17
C ALA A 99 -10.10 14.31 -5.81
N ILE A 100 -11.17 14.49 -5.03
CA ILE A 100 -12.55 14.47 -5.55
C ILE A 100 -12.94 15.81 -6.19
N HIS A 101 -12.39 16.93 -5.72
CA HIS A 101 -12.80 18.28 -6.15
C HIS A 101 -11.92 18.86 -7.26
N TRP A 102 -10.71 18.34 -7.44
CA TRP A 102 -9.74 18.88 -8.39
C TRP A 102 -9.66 18.05 -9.66
N ASP A 103 -9.40 18.71 -10.80
CA ASP A 103 -9.09 17.99 -12.03
C ASP A 103 -7.83 17.13 -11.87
N VAL A 104 -7.85 15.97 -12.52
CA VAL A 104 -6.77 14.97 -12.52
C VAL A 104 -5.41 15.58 -12.90
N LYS A 105 -5.41 16.62 -13.75
CA LYS A 105 -4.21 17.33 -14.17
C LYS A 105 -3.49 18.00 -13.00
N TYR A 106 -4.22 18.64 -12.09
CA TYR A 106 -3.63 19.30 -10.91
C TYR A 106 -3.07 18.27 -9.92
N ILE A 107 -3.79 17.17 -9.70
CA ILE A 107 -3.32 16.05 -8.87
C ILE A 107 -2.00 15.50 -9.42
N ARG A 108 -1.91 15.32 -10.74
CA ARG A 108 -0.69 14.84 -11.40
C ARG A 108 0.48 15.80 -11.21
N TYR A 109 0.27 17.12 -11.33
CA TYR A 109 1.33 18.09 -11.08
C TYR A 109 1.81 18.08 -9.63
N LEU A 110 0.87 18.01 -8.68
CA LEU A 110 1.21 17.91 -7.25
C LEU A 110 2.05 16.66 -6.96
N LEU A 111 1.65 15.51 -7.52
CA LEU A 111 2.42 14.26 -7.40
C LEU A 111 3.84 14.41 -7.99
N LEU A 112 3.97 15.00 -9.18
CA LEU A 112 5.28 15.22 -9.81
C LEU A 112 6.17 16.13 -8.95
N ILE A 113 5.62 17.23 -8.42
CA ILE A 113 6.37 18.13 -7.53
C ILE A 113 6.84 17.37 -6.28
N MET A 114 5.96 16.58 -5.64
CA MET A 114 6.32 15.78 -4.47
C MET A 114 7.44 14.78 -4.77
N ILE A 115 7.38 14.10 -5.91
CA ILE A 115 8.42 13.15 -6.34
C ILE A 115 9.75 13.87 -6.55
N VAL A 116 9.75 15.02 -7.26
CA VAL A 116 10.95 15.80 -7.52
C VAL A 116 11.58 16.28 -6.21
N VAL A 117 10.78 16.88 -5.32
CA VAL A 117 11.26 17.34 -4.00
C VAL A 117 11.84 16.19 -3.18
N SER A 118 11.17 15.03 -3.17
CA SER A 118 11.65 13.84 -2.45
C SER A 118 12.98 13.32 -3.03
N ALA A 119 13.10 13.29 -4.36
CA ALA A 119 14.33 12.89 -5.03
C ALA A 119 15.49 13.86 -4.74
N PHE A 120 15.23 15.18 -4.78
CA PHE A 120 16.22 16.20 -4.41
C PHE A 120 16.69 16.06 -2.96
N LYS A 121 15.78 15.80 -2.02
CA LYS A 121 16.12 15.58 -0.61
C LYS A 121 16.98 14.34 -0.43
N LEU A 122 16.65 13.23 -1.09
CA LEU A 122 17.42 11.99 -1.01
C LEU A 122 18.82 12.11 -1.63
N LEU A 123 18.99 12.93 -2.66
CA LEU A 123 20.29 13.20 -3.30
C LEU A 123 21.20 14.16 -2.51
N GLY A 124 20.80 14.56 -1.30
CA GLY A 124 21.61 15.42 -0.44
C GLY A 124 21.40 16.92 -0.65
N GLY A 125 20.33 17.34 -1.34
CA GLY A 125 20.02 18.76 -1.53
C GLY A 125 19.63 19.53 -0.26
N PHE A 126 19.51 18.86 0.89
CA PHE A 126 19.19 19.43 2.21
C PHE A 126 20.18 18.94 3.30
N GLN A 127 21.48 18.89 2.98
CA GLN A 127 22.53 18.85 4.01
C GLN A 127 22.85 20.26 4.48
#